data_AF-A0A514LIC2-F1
#
_entry.id   AF-A0A514LIC2-F1
#
_cell.length_a   1.000
_cell.length_b   1.000
_cell.length_c   1.000
_cell.angle_alpha   90.00
_cell.angle_beta   90.00
_cell.angle_gamma   90.00
#
_symmetry.space_group_name_H-M   'P 1'
#
loop_
_entity.id
_entity.type
_entity.pdbx_description
1 polymer ?
#
loop_
_entity_poly.entity_id
_entity_poly.type
_entity_poly.pdbx_seq_one_letter_code
_entity_poly.pdbx_strand_id
1 'polypeptide(L)'
;MGLNANTDLIIKPSKSNNGIGIRKLSVQDEKIYLEGKAVTIHQIEEIYIQNFLVQKAIQQHEILAAPHPYSVNTLRMVTFRWKNEIRYLLAFARFGSNNDIRDNAGAGSGTDVRVGVTDSGEFLNVAVSQHGQTYTHHPTTGYCFADLGFIPNFDEFKQFVKDCHKSILHLDFISWDIAMGSDGKPIFIEANFAGTTPFYQLAAQKPIFGDLTDEVLQYVKDELLKNKPILMRKDRIKLERKKSNEREKVLQQIKNKNSHFKKRNKKLKSALKSNENELIAKENELIAKENELLNKINEIDRIEENYKKLLYSKSWRYTRPFRYLLKLIKS
;
A
#
# COMPACT_ATOMS: atom_id res chain seq x y z
N MET A 1 34.09 31.39 -13.97
CA MET A 1 35.28 30.79 -13.33
C MET A 1 36.01 30.00 -14.41
N GLY A 2 37.26 30.37 -14.74
CA GLY A 2 38.05 29.64 -15.74
C GLY A 2 38.41 28.24 -15.24
N LEU A 3 38.43 27.27 -16.16
CA LEU A 3 38.68 25.84 -15.92
C LEU A 3 40.17 25.50 -15.68
N ASN A 4 41.00 26.48 -15.31
CA ASN A 4 42.47 26.38 -15.28
C ASN A 4 43.05 25.69 -14.03
N ALA A 5 42.23 25.06 -13.18
CA ALA A 5 42.68 24.42 -11.95
C ALA A 5 42.17 22.99 -11.86
N ASN A 6 43.03 22.08 -11.37
CA ASN A 6 42.63 20.74 -10.96
C ASN A 6 41.49 20.84 -9.95
N THR A 7 40.27 20.62 -10.42
CA THR A 7 39.06 20.86 -9.64
C THR A 7 38.21 19.61 -9.61
N ASP A 8 37.95 19.12 -8.40
CA ASP A 8 36.96 18.08 -8.16
C ASP A 8 35.55 18.70 -8.13
N LEU A 9 34.67 18.13 -8.93
CA LEU A 9 33.30 18.56 -9.17
C LEU A 9 32.34 17.39 -8.97
N ILE A 10 31.09 17.72 -8.73
CA ILE A 10 29.99 16.77 -8.67
C ILE A 10 28.95 17.21 -9.70
N ILE A 11 28.52 16.26 -10.53
CA ILE A 11 27.39 16.44 -11.45
C ILE A 11 26.18 15.67 -10.93
N LYS A 12 25.00 16.31 -10.93
CA LYS A 12 23.75 15.68 -10.51
C LYS A 12 22.57 16.09 -11.41
N PRO A 13 21.59 15.20 -11.64
CA PRO A 13 20.37 15.56 -12.36
C PRO A 13 19.57 16.62 -11.59
N SER A 14 18.89 17.54 -12.29
CA SER A 14 18.14 18.62 -11.62
C SER A 14 16.87 18.15 -10.89
N LYS A 15 16.35 16.96 -11.19
CA LYS A 15 15.08 16.43 -10.65
C LYS A 15 15.17 14.97 -10.21
N SER A 16 16.22 14.61 -9.48
CA SER A 16 16.40 13.27 -8.91
C SER A 16 16.44 13.31 -7.38
N ASN A 17 15.97 12.23 -6.74
CA ASN A 17 16.07 12.04 -5.30
C ASN A 17 17.03 10.89 -4.97
N ASN A 18 17.42 10.77 -3.70
CA ASN A 18 18.22 9.66 -3.16
C ASN A 18 19.61 9.48 -3.81
N GLY A 19 20.17 10.55 -4.36
CA GLY A 19 21.50 10.50 -4.99
C GLY A 19 21.59 9.65 -6.27
N ILE A 20 20.46 9.39 -6.94
CA ILE A 20 20.44 8.71 -8.23
C ILE A 20 21.09 9.62 -9.28
N GLY A 21 22.11 9.12 -9.97
CA GLY A 21 22.80 9.84 -11.05
C GLY A 21 23.84 10.86 -10.61
N ILE A 22 24.16 10.95 -9.30
CA ILE A 22 25.30 11.74 -8.83
C ILE A 22 26.60 11.05 -9.26
N ARG A 23 27.49 11.79 -9.92
CA ARG A 23 28.81 11.29 -10.34
C ARG A 23 29.92 12.29 -10.06
N LYS A 24 31.14 11.79 -9.89
CA LYS A 24 32.35 12.62 -9.76
C LYS A 24 32.82 13.07 -11.14
N LEU A 25 33.05 14.37 -11.26
CA LEU A 25 33.65 15.00 -12.42
C LEU A 25 34.95 15.66 -11.97
N SER A 26 35.99 15.62 -12.78
CA SER A 26 37.21 16.40 -12.53
C SER A 26 37.60 17.16 -13.78
N VAL A 27 38.24 18.30 -13.58
CA VAL A 27 38.82 19.08 -14.67
C VAL A 27 40.32 19.15 -14.43
N GLN A 28 41.09 18.68 -15.39
CA GLN A 28 42.56 18.66 -15.36
C GLN A 28 43.07 19.02 -16.74
N ASP A 29 44.01 19.96 -16.83
CA ASP A 29 44.59 20.42 -18.10
C ASP A 29 43.53 20.74 -19.17
N GLU A 30 42.51 21.51 -18.78
CA GLU A 30 41.36 21.91 -19.62
C GLU A 30 40.50 20.75 -20.16
N LYS A 31 40.74 19.51 -19.71
CA LYS A 31 39.96 18.33 -20.06
C LYS A 31 39.02 17.95 -18.93
N ILE A 32 37.82 17.54 -19.30
CA ILE A 32 36.80 17.07 -18.37
C ILE A 32 36.90 15.55 -18.28
N TYR A 33 36.88 15.02 -17.06
CA TYR A 33 36.85 13.59 -16.79
C TYR A 33 35.61 13.25 -15.98
N LEU A 34 34.84 12.26 -16.43
CA LEU A 34 33.73 11.67 -15.70
C LEU A 34 34.18 10.30 -15.19
N GLU A 35 34.27 10.14 -13.87
CA GLU A 35 34.72 8.90 -13.24
C GLU A 35 36.07 8.40 -13.81
N GLY A 36 36.98 9.34 -14.08
CA GLY A 36 38.33 9.07 -14.61
C GLY A 36 38.41 8.92 -16.13
N LYS A 37 37.29 8.96 -16.86
CA LYS A 37 37.26 8.89 -18.33
C LYS A 37 37.11 10.26 -18.93
N ALA A 38 37.98 10.62 -19.89
CA ALA A 38 37.87 11.89 -20.61
C ALA A 38 36.53 11.95 -21.37
N VAL A 39 35.80 13.05 -21.19
CA VAL A 39 34.51 13.29 -21.82
C VAL A 39 34.42 14.73 -22.32
N THR A 40 33.56 14.94 -23.31
CA THR A 40 33.16 16.28 -23.78
C THR A 40 31.87 16.71 -23.08
N ILE A 41 31.56 18.02 -23.13
CA ILE A 41 30.28 18.54 -22.63
C ILE A 41 29.10 17.86 -23.35
N HIS A 42 29.20 17.64 -24.67
CA HIS A 42 28.14 16.99 -25.44
C HIS A 42 27.85 15.57 -24.94
N GLN A 43 28.88 14.79 -24.62
CA GLN A 43 28.70 13.45 -24.04
C GLN A 43 28.04 13.50 -22.65
N ILE A 44 28.34 14.53 -21.84
CA ILE A 44 27.67 14.73 -20.56
C ILE A 44 26.18 15.03 -20.79
N GLU A 45 25.85 15.89 -21.76
CA GLU A 45 24.47 16.22 -22.12
C GLU A 45 23.70 14.97 -22.59
N GLU A 46 24.32 14.08 -23.38
CA GLU A 46 23.72 12.81 -23.80
C GLU A 46 23.46 11.86 -22.63
N ILE A 47 24.38 11.77 -21.66
CA ILE A 47 24.23 10.90 -20.48
C ILE A 47 23.08 11.36 -19.59
N TYR A 48 23.00 12.67 -19.34
CA TYR A 48 22.02 13.21 -18.40
C TYR A 48 20.66 13.48 -19.06
N ILE A 49 20.62 13.67 -20.38
CA ILE A 49 19.45 13.93 -21.27
C ILE A 49 18.67 15.21 -20.92
N GLN A 50 18.45 15.44 -19.62
CA GLN A 50 17.72 16.53 -18.99
C GLN A 50 18.67 17.62 -18.45
N ASN A 51 18.08 18.66 -17.85
CA ASN A 51 18.80 19.63 -17.02
C ASN A 51 19.60 18.91 -15.91
N PHE A 52 20.87 19.27 -15.80
CA PHE A 52 21.78 18.86 -14.74
C PHE A 52 22.43 20.11 -14.13
N LEU A 53 23.08 19.92 -12.98
CA LEU A 53 23.92 20.95 -12.39
C LEU A 53 25.30 20.37 -12.06
N VAL A 54 26.31 21.23 -12.18
CA VAL A 54 27.68 20.93 -11.79
C VAL A 54 28.04 21.84 -10.62
N GLN A 55 28.52 21.27 -9.54
CA GLN A 55 28.92 21.97 -8.32
C GLN A 55 30.32 21.54 -7.90
N LYS A 56 31.02 22.38 -7.12
CA LYS A 56 32.29 21.98 -6.51
C LYS A 56 32.09 20.80 -5.57
N ALA A 57 33.02 19.86 -5.59
CA ALA A 57 33.09 18.83 -4.57
C ALA A 57 33.38 19.51 -3.22
N ILE A 58 32.72 19.03 -2.17
CA ILE A 58 32.82 19.62 -0.84
C ILE A 58 33.97 18.95 -0.10
N GLN A 59 34.94 19.76 0.29
CA GLN A 59 35.92 19.36 1.30
C GLN A 59 35.31 19.56 2.67
N GLN A 60 35.06 18.44 3.37
CA GLN A 60 34.45 18.47 4.69
C GLN A 60 35.48 18.74 5.79
N HIS A 61 34.99 19.30 6.89
CA HIS A 61 35.71 19.31 8.14
C HIS A 61 36.02 17.89 8.63
N GLU A 62 37.19 17.71 9.22
CA GLU A 62 37.72 16.41 9.64
C GLU A 62 36.77 15.63 10.56
N ILE A 63 36.09 16.32 11.47
CA ILE A 63 35.10 15.75 12.40
C ILE A 63 33.99 14.97 11.67
N LEU A 64 33.31 15.60 10.70
CA LEU A 64 32.25 14.90 9.96
C LEU A 64 32.80 13.93 8.92
N ALA A 65 34.02 14.13 8.43
CA ALA A 65 34.65 13.20 7.50
C ALA A 65 35.11 11.90 8.19
N ALA A 66 35.52 11.95 9.46
CA ALA A 66 36.19 10.85 10.15
C ALA A 66 35.41 9.51 10.13
N PRO A 67 34.09 9.46 10.36
CA PRO A 67 33.38 8.18 10.36
C PRO A 67 33.33 7.48 9.00
N HIS A 68 33.26 8.26 7.92
CA HIS A 68 33.29 7.75 6.56
C HIS A 68 33.92 8.78 5.59
N PRO A 69 35.25 8.75 5.39
CA PRO A 69 35.97 9.77 4.64
C PRO A 69 35.66 9.81 3.14
N TYR A 70 35.05 8.75 2.60
CA TYR A 70 34.77 8.61 1.18
C TYR A 70 33.47 9.30 0.75
N SER A 71 32.60 9.69 1.68
CA SER A 71 31.31 10.34 1.39
C SER A 71 31.24 11.78 1.85
N VAL A 72 30.33 12.55 1.23
CA VAL A 72 29.83 13.79 1.83
C VAL A 72 28.86 13.46 2.94
N ASN A 73 29.34 13.41 4.18
CA ASN A 73 28.51 13.18 5.38
C ASN A 73 27.77 14.47 5.71
N THR A 74 26.49 14.35 6.05
CA THR A 74 25.62 15.52 6.23
C THR A 74 24.91 15.50 7.57
N LEU A 75 24.56 16.69 8.05
CA LEU A 75 23.59 16.90 9.10
C LEU A 75 22.22 17.05 8.46
N ARG A 76 21.30 16.17 8.84
CA ARG A 76 19.87 16.43 8.66
C ARG A 76 19.42 17.34 9.80
N MET A 77 19.10 18.59 9.50
CA MET A 77 18.55 19.55 10.46
C MET A 77 17.10 19.87 10.10
N VAL A 78 16.21 19.90 11.09
CA VAL A 78 14.77 20.11 10.85
C VAL A 78 14.35 21.47 11.38
N THR A 79 13.62 22.24 10.56
CA THR A 79 12.99 23.49 10.98
C THR A 79 11.47 23.43 10.84
N PHE A 80 10.79 24.14 11.73
CA PHE A 80 9.35 24.29 11.73
C PHE A 80 8.93 25.74 11.96
N ARG A 81 8.07 26.26 11.09
CA ARG A 81 7.44 27.56 11.23
C ARG A 81 6.12 27.39 11.95
N TRP A 82 6.00 28.02 13.11
CA TRP A 82 4.80 27.97 13.94
C TRP A 82 4.47 29.37 14.43
N LYS A 83 3.24 29.84 14.19
CA LYS A 83 2.79 31.19 14.58
C LYS A 83 3.79 32.30 14.17
N ASN A 84 4.29 32.22 12.93
CA ASN A 84 5.31 33.12 12.35
C ASN A 84 6.72 33.05 12.96
N GLU A 85 6.98 32.16 13.91
CA GLU A 85 8.32 31.87 14.42
C GLU A 85 8.90 30.64 13.71
N ILE A 86 10.13 30.75 13.20
CA ILE A 86 10.87 29.60 12.67
C ILE A 86 11.75 29.03 13.79
N ARG A 87 11.49 27.77 14.17
CA ARG A 87 12.25 27.04 15.18
C ARG A 87 13.08 25.94 14.54
N TYR A 88 14.28 25.74 15.06
CA TYR A 88 15.03 24.51 14.88
C TYR A 88 14.42 23.45 15.81
N LEU A 89 14.21 22.23 15.30
CA LEU A 89 13.58 21.14 16.04
C LEU A 89 14.60 20.11 16.54
N LEU A 90 15.38 19.54 15.62
CA LEU A 90 16.36 18.49 15.91
C LEU A 90 17.37 18.36 14.78
N ALA A 91 18.45 17.63 15.05
CA ALA A 91 19.44 17.24 14.06
C ALA A 91 19.96 15.82 14.30
N PHE A 92 20.41 15.19 13.21
CA PHE A 92 21.21 13.98 13.26
C PHE A 92 22.18 13.95 12.08
N ALA A 93 23.37 13.41 12.28
CA ALA A 93 24.31 13.12 11.21
C ALA A 93 23.91 11.88 10.42
N ARG A 94 24.23 11.90 9.13
CA ARG A 94 24.14 10.80 8.19
C ARG A 94 25.54 10.49 7.70
N PHE A 95 25.97 9.26 7.92
CA PHE A 95 27.25 8.76 7.44
C PHE A 95 27.05 7.83 6.24
N GLY A 96 27.96 7.92 5.28
CA GLY A 96 27.97 7.04 4.10
C GLY A 96 28.30 5.60 4.41
N SER A 97 28.44 4.77 3.38
CA SER A 97 28.78 3.36 3.57
C SER A 97 29.45 2.81 2.32
N ASN A 98 30.25 1.75 2.48
CA ASN A 98 30.84 0.96 1.40
C ASN A 98 31.72 1.78 0.42
N ASN A 99 32.45 2.79 0.92
CA ASN A 99 33.30 3.68 0.12
C ASN A 99 32.54 4.46 -0.97
N ASP A 100 31.21 4.58 -0.86
CA ASP A 100 30.41 5.39 -1.78
C ASP A 100 30.51 6.89 -1.42
N ILE A 101 30.38 7.75 -2.42
CA ILE A 101 30.42 9.21 -2.24
C ILE A 101 29.19 9.79 -1.52
N ARG A 102 28.10 9.03 -1.44
CA ARG A 102 26.82 9.44 -0.85
C ARG A 102 26.67 8.94 0.58
N ASP A 103 26.06 9.76 1.42
CA ASP A 103 25.73 9.44 2.82
C ASP A 103 24.51 8.49 2.99
N ASN A 104 23.86 8.12 1.89
CA ASN A 104 22.69 7.25 1.86
C ASN A 104 22.87 6.00 0.99
N ALA A 105 24.11 5.70 0.59
CA ALA A 105 24.42 4.58 -0.30
C ALA A 105 24.05 3.20 0.27
N GLY A 106 23.88 3.08 1.59
CA GLY A 106 23.43 1.86 2.28
C GLY A 106 21.91 1.81 2.56
N ALA A 107 21.13 2.76 2.02
CA ALA A 107 19.69 2.78 2.25
C ALA A 107 19.06 1.47 1.73
N GLY A 108 18.50 0.68 2.64
CA GLY A 108 17.94 -0.65 2.34
C GLY A 108 18.78 -1.82 2.85
N SER A 109 20.10 -1.64 3.06
CA SER A 109 21.01 -2.69 3.52
C SER A 109 21.31 -2.65 5.03
N GLY A 110 20.86 -1.60 5.73
CA GLY A 110 21.09 -1.42 7.17
C GLY A 110 22.49 -0.91 7.52
N THR A 111 23.34 -0.67 6.53
CA THR A 111 24.69 -0.10 6.71
C THR A 111 24.69 1.43 6.68
N ASP A 112 23.53 2.05 6.43
CA ASP A 112 23.36 3.49 6.47
C ASP A 112 22.97 3.95 7.89
N VAL A 113 23.97 4.43 8.63
CA VAL A 113 23.83 4.70 10.06
C VAL A 113 23.79 6.19 10.38
N ARG A 114 22.93 6.55 11.34
CA ARG A 114 22.54 7.93 11.67
C ARG A 114 22.85 8.16 13.13
N VAL A 115 23.47 9.29 13.47
CA VAL A 115 23.86 9.61 14.84
C VAL A 115 23.16 10.89 15.27
N GLY A 116 22.41 10.82 16.37
CA GLY A 116 21.71 11.99 16.91
C GLY A 116 22.68 13.09 17.31
N VAL A 117 22.22 14.34 17.23
CA VAL A 117 22.97 15.52 17.66
C VAL A 117 22.20 16.23 18.77
N THR A 118 22.87 16.52 19.87
CA THR A 118 22.30 17.26 21.00
C THR A 118 22.12 18.73 20.63
N ASP A 119 21.44 19.50 21.47
CA ASP A 119 21.25 20.93 21.18
C ASP A 119 22.54 21.75 21.42
N SER A 120 23.55 21.18 22.08
CA SER A 120 24.90 21.77 22.20
C SER A 120 25.81 21.42 21.01
N GLY A 121 25.38 20.56 20.09
CA GLY A 121 26.19 20.13 18.93
C GLY A 121 27.06 18.89 19.18
N GLU A 122 26.85 18.20 20.30
CA GLU A 122 27.51 16.92 20.58
C GLU A 122 26.81 15.78 19.84
N PHE A 123 27.58 14.82 19.34
CA PHE A 123 27.02 13.60 18.77
C PHE A 123 26.70 12.59 19.88
N LEU A 124 25.62 11.85 19.71
CA LEU A 124 25.39 10.66 20.50
C LEU A 124 26.44 9.59 20.15
N ASN A 125 26.75 8.70 21.08
CA ASN A 125 27.77 7.66 20.89
C ASN A 125 27.22 6.35 20.29
N VAL A 126 25.93 6.31 19.95
CA VAL A 126 25.27 5.16 19.33
C VAL A 126 24.54 5.62 18.08
N ALA A 127 24.89 5.02 16.95
CA ALA A 127 24.19 5.22 15.69
C ALA A 127 23.01 4.25 15.56
N VAL A 128 22.02 4.63 14.75
CA VAL A 128 20.87 3.80 14.41
C VAL A 128 20.72 3.65 12.89
N SER A 129 20.32 2.47 12.42
CA SER A 129 19.90 2.26 11.04
C SER A 129 18.39 2.49 10.89
N GLN A 130 17.92 2.59 9.64
CA GLN A 130 16.49 2.66 9.32
C GLN A 130 15.67 1.44 9.81
N HIS A 131 16.31 0.34 10.16
CA HIS A 131 15.69 -0.85 10.73
C HIS A 131 15.67 -0.85 12.27
N GLY A 132 16.16 0.22 12.91
CA GLY A 132 16.26 0.35 14.36
C GLY A 132 17.40 -0.45 14.99
N GLN A 133 18.33 -0.96 14.19
CA GLN A 133 19.55 -1.60 14.70
C GLN A 133 20.50 -0.52 15.23
N THR A 134 21.16 -0.80 16.35
CA THR A 134 22.10 0.10 17.00
C THR A 134 23.54 -0.28 16.71
N TYR A 135 24.42 0.71 16.63
CA TYR A 135 25.83 0.54 16.33
C TYR A 135 26.69 1.47 17.17
N THR A 136 27.68 0.93 17.86
CA THR A 136 28.74 1.73 18.53
C THR A 136 29.89 2.06 17.58
N HIS A 137 30.02 1.31 16.48
CA HIS A 137 31.03 1.50 15.46
C HIS A 137 30.38 1.59 14.07
N HIS A 138 30.95 2.39 13.19
CA HIS A 138 30.48 2.52 11.82
C HIS A 138 30.58 1.17 11.09
N PRO A 139 29.50 0.65 10.48
CA PRO A 139 29.42 -0.74 10.04
C PRO A 139 30.36 -1.11 8.90
N THR A 140 30.89 -0.12 8.17
CA THR A 140 31.77 -0.37 7.01
C THR A 140 33.21 0.07 7.21
N THR A 141 33.47 0.98 8.16
CA THR A 141 34.81 1.55 8.40
C THR A 141 35.36 1.16 9.77
N GLY A 142 34.50 0.68 10.68
CA GLY A 142 34.88 0.36 12.05
C GLY A 142 35.11 1.58 12.95
N TYR A 143 34.80 2.80 12.49
CA TYR A 143 35.00 4.02 13.28
C TYR A 143 34.15 4.00 14.56
N CYS A 144 34.74 4.22 15.74
CA CYS A 144 34.02 4.27 17.01
C CYS A 144 33.28 5.60 17.18
N PHE A 145 31.95 5.57 17.29
CA PHE A 145 31.15 6.80 17.42
C PHE A 145 31.37 7.55 18.74
N ALA A 146 31.93 6.89 19.76
CA ALA A 146 32.33 7.56 21.00
C ALA A 146 33.53 8.51 20.81
N ASP A 147 34.32 8.32 19.74
CA ASP A 147 35.47 9.16 19.42
C ASP A 147 35.09 10.36 18.52
N LEU A 148 33.80 10.49 18.18
CA LEU A 148 33.30 11.55 17.30
C LEU A 148 33.27 12.89 18.04
N GLY A 149 34.14 13.83 17.60
CA GLY A 149 34.18 15.19 18.12
C GLY A 149 32.89 15.97 17.88
N PHE A 150 32.67 17.05 18.62
CA PHE A 150 31.47 17.89 18.54
C PHE A 150 31.47 18.84 17.33
N ILE A 151 30.31 19.36 16.95
CA ILE A 151 30.18 20.35 15.87
C ILE A 151 30.58 21.73 16.41
N PRO A 152 31.66 22.37 15.92
CA PRO A 152 32.03 23.70 16.35
C PRO A 152 30.95 24.72 15.96
N ASN A 153 30.68 25.68 16.86
CA ASN A 153 29.72 26.77 16.63
C ASN A 153 28.34 26.29 16.13
N PHE A 154 27.78 25.23 16.72
CA PHE A 154 26.52 24.64 16.23
C PHE A 154 25.32 25.61 16.19
N ASP A 155 25.33 26.67 16.99
CA ASP A 155 24.31 27.72 16.90
C ASP A 155 24.34 28.48 15.56
N GLU A 156 25.50 28.60 14.90
CA GLU A 156 25.62 29.14 13.54
C GLU A 156 24.88 28.24 12.54
N PHE A 157 24.96 26.93 12.69
CA PHE A 157 24.22 25.97 11.85
C PHE A 157 22.71 26.10 12.03
N LYS A 158 22.24 26.21 13.28
CA LYS A 158 20.82 26.43 13.58
C LYS A 158 20.32 27.74 12.96
N GLN A 159 21.10 28.80 13.09
CA GLN A 159 20.75 30.11 12.54
C GLN A 159 20.73 30.08 11.01
N PHE A 160 21.73 29.43 10.39
CA PHE A 160 21.81 29.24 8.94
C PHE A 160 20.56 28.55 8.38
N VAL A 161 20.11 27.43 8.96
CA VAL A 161 18.90 26.73 8.46
C VAL A 161 17.61 27.52 8.70
N LYS A 162 17.54 28.28 9.80
CA LYS A 162 16.42 29.20 10.06
C LYS A 162 16.34 30.30 9.02
N ASP A 163 17.49 30.90 8.66
CA ASP A 163 17.57 31.94 7.63
C ASP A 163 17.25 31.40 6.23
N CYS A 164 17.70 30.17 5.93
CA CYS A 164 17.29 29.47 4.71
C CYS A 164 15.76 29.29 4.67
N HIS A 165 15.14 28.88 5.79
CA HIS A 165 13.68 28.68 5.87
C HIS A 165 12.88 29.99 5.75
N LYS A 166 13.42 31.15 6.14
CA LYS A 166 12.76 32.46 5.91
C LYS A 166 12.46 32.70 4.43
N SER A 167 13.27 32.16 3.53
CA SER A 167 13.10 32.30 2.07
C SER A 167 12.03 31.38 1.48
N ILE A 168 11.51 30.42 2.25
CA ILE A 168 10.53 29.42 1.78
C ILE A 168 9.17 29.67 2.45
N LEU A 169 8.35 30.53 1.86
CA LEU A 169 7.10 30.99 2.48
C LEU A 169 5.96 29.96 2.46
N HIS A 170 5.99 28.99 1.55
CA HIS A 170 4.87 28.08 1.28
C HIS A 170 4.92 26.77 2.07
N LEU A 171 5.99 26.53 2.83
CA LEU A 171 6.17 25.31 3.62
C LEU A 171 6.63 25.66 5.02
N ASP A 172 5.93 25.09 6.00
CA ASP A 172 6.22 25.32 7.40
C ASP A 172 7.13 24.26 7.99
N PHE A 173 7.34 23.12 7.35
CA PHE A 173 8.18 22.04 7.86
C PHE A 173 9.22 21.62 6.83
N ILE A 174 10.51 21.77 7.14
CA ILE A 174 11.59 21.53 6.18
C ILE A 174 12.74 20.76 6.84
N SER A 175 13.27 19.80 6.08
CA SER A 175 14.43 19.00 6.46
C SER A 175 15.62 19.40 5.59
N TRP A 176 16.65 19.95 6.20
CA TRP A 176 17.83 20.49 5.52
C TRP A 176 18.98 19.49 5.60
N ASP A 177 19.62 19.20 4.46
CA ASP A 177 20.88 18.49 4.46
C ASP A 177 22.01 19.51 4.37
N ILE A 178 22.83 19.56 5.42
CA ILE A 178 23.91 20.53 5.60
C ILE A 178 25.23 19.76 5.72
N ALA A 179 26.23 20.11 4.92
CA ALA A 179 27.60 19.66 5.15
C ALA A 179 28.34 20.67 6.04
N MET A 180 29.41 20.22 6.69
CA MET A 180 30.34 21.10 7.41
C MET A 180 31.56 21.32 6.54
N GLY A 181 31.77 22.55 6.09
CA GLY A 181 32.95 22.94 5.32
C GLY A 181 34.23 22.81 6.13
N SER A 182 35.38 22.70 5.47
CA SER A 182 36.68 22.58 6.13
C SER A 182 37.03 23.72 7.10
N ASP A 183 36.35 24.87 6.97
CA ASP A 183 36.44 26.03 7.88
C ASP A 183 35.49 25.95 9.09
N GLY A 184 34.75 24.84 9.23
CA GLY A 184 33.77 24.63 10.30
C GLY A 184 32.40 25.25 10.03
N LYS A 185 32.16 25.84 8.85
CA LYS A 185 30.90 26.55 8.54
C LYS A 185 29.87 25.67 7.83
N PRO A 186 28.56 25.99 7.96
CA PRO A 186 27.50 25.25 7.27
C PRO A 186 27.53 25.47 5.76
N ILE A 187 27.42 24.38 5.00
CA ILE A 187 27.25 24.39 3.54
C ILE A 187 25.90 23.74 3.21
N PHE A 188 25.01 24.51 2.55
CA PHE A 188 23.73 24.00 2.07
C PHE A 188 23.91 22.99 0.93
N ILE A 189 23.28 21.81 1.07
CA ILE A 189 23.26 20.77 0.03
C ILE A 189 21.91 20.70 -0.66
N GLU A 190 20.85 20.45 0.13
CA GLU A 190 19.49 20.28 -0.35
C GLU A 190 18.44 20.56 0.73
N ALA A 191 17.25 20.91 0.29
CA ALA A 191 16.06 21.03 1.12
C ALA A 191 15.08 19.90 0.78
N ASN A 192 14.66 19.17 1.80
CA ASN A 192 13.74 18.06 1.73
C ASN A 192 12.38 18.48 2.32
N PHE A 193 11.34 18.46 1.47
CA PHE A 193 9.97 18.85 1.83
C PHE A 193 9.08 17.66 2.20
N ALA A 194 9.65 16.45 2.19
CA ALA A 194 9.01 15.23 2.65
C ALA A 194 10.07 14.37 3.35
N GLY A 195 9.64 13.60 4.35
CA GLY A 195 10.54 12.85 5.19
C GLY A 195 9.84 11.81 6.04
N THR A 196 10.62 10.91 6.62
CA THR A 196 10.13 9.89 7.55
C THR A 196 10.29 10.41 8.98
N THR A 197 9.37 11.26 9.43
CA THR A 197 9.42 11.89 10.76
C THR A 197 9.55 10.90 11.93
N PRO A 198 8.99 9.67 11.90
CA PRO A 198 9.27 8.69 12.95
C PRO A 198 10.75 8.30 13.02
N PHE A 199 11.42 8.17 11.87
CA PHE A 199 12.84 7.84 11.83
C PHE A 199 13.72 9.01 12.29
N TYR A 200 13.30 10.25 12.04
CA TYR A 200 14.02 11.43 12.53
C TYR A 200 14.04 11.47 14.05
N GLN A 201 12.91 11.15 14.69
CA GLN A 201 12.79 11.07 16.15
C GLN A 201 13.63 9.93 16.72
N LEU A 202 13.64 8.77 16.03
CA LEU A 202 14.49 7.64 16.42
C LEU A 202 15.98 8.01 16.33
N ALA A 203 16.41 8.61 15.23
CA ALA A 203 17.81 8.99 15.00
C ALA A 203 18.29 10.07 15.96
N ALA A 204 17.49 11.11 16.18
CA ALA A 204 17.80 12.18 17.13
C ALA A 204 17.55 11.78 18.60
N GLN A 205 16.85 10.66 18.85
CA GLN A 205 16.36 10.22 20.15
C GLN A 205 15.56 11.30 20.90
N LYS A 206 14.77 12.08 20.15
CA LYS A 206 14.00 13.22 20.65
C LYS A 206 12.61 13.30 20.00
N PRO A 207 11.58 13.75 20.72
CA PRO A 207 10.29 14.07 20.13
C PRO A 207 10.45 15.25 19.15
N ILE A 208 9.82 15.17 17.98
CA ILE A 208 10.09 16.12 16.90
C ILE A 208 9.66 17.54 17.24
N PHE A 209 8.54 17.71 17.93
CA PHE A 209 8.03 19.04 18.30
C PHE A 209 8.48 19.51 19.68
N GLY A 210 9.15 18.67 20.48
CA GLY A 210 9.61 19.05 21.82
C GLY A 210 8.49 19.65 22.68
N ASP A 211 8.72 20.86 23.17
CA ASP A 211 7.79 21.68 23.95
C ASP A 211 6.50 22.07 23.19
N LEU A 212 6.52 22.07 21.86
CA LEU A 212 5.36 22.39 21.02
C LEU A 212 4.41 21.21 20.80
N THR A 213 4.74 20.02 21.31
CA THR A 213 4.01 18.78 20.97
C THR A 213 2.52 18.89 21.26
N ASP A 214 2.15 19.26 22.48
CA ASP A 214 0.73 19.32 22.89
C ASP A 214 -0.03 20.41 22.11
N GLU A 215 0.58 21.57 21.94
CA GLU A 215 -0.03 22.69 21.22
C GLU A 215 -0.29 22.36 19.75
N VAL A 216 0.71 21.81 19.05
CA VAL A 216 0.60 21.45 17.63
C VAL A 216 -0.42 20.34 17.45
N LEU A 217 -0.40 19.32 18.32
CA LEU A 217 -1.38 18.22 18.25
C LEU A 217 -2.81 18.69 18.51
N GLN A 218 -3.00 19.60 19.45
CA GLN A 218 -4.31 20.20 19.73
C GLN A 218 -4.80 21.01 18.52
N TYR A 219 -3.94 21.84 17.91
CA TYR A 219 -4.28 22.56 16.68
C TYR A 219 -4.67 21.61 15.54
N VAL A 220 -3.86 20.58 15.27
CA VAL A 220 -4.14 19.62 14.20
C VAL A 220 -5.47 18.89 14.45
N LYS A 221 -5.75 18.51 15.70
CA LYS A 221 -7.03 17.90 16.08
C LYS A 221 -8.20 18.83 15.76
N ASP A 222 -8.11 20.09 16.15
CA ASP A 222 -9.18 21.08 15.91
C ASP A 222 -9.36 21.38 14.42
N GLU A 223 -8.27 21.41 13.65
CA GLU A 223 -8.32 21.54 12.19
C GLU A 223 -8.97 20.33 11.53
N LEU A 224 -8.65 19.10 11.95
CA LEU A 224 -9.23 17.88 11.39
C LEU A 224 -10.74 17.74 11.69
N LEU A 225 -11.25 18.39 12.74
CA LEU A 225 -12.68 18.47 13.03
C LEU A 225 -13.43 19.40 12.05
N LYS A 226 -12.77 20.46 11.59
CA LYS A 226 -13.37 21.48 10.71
C LYS A 226 -13.15 21.17 9.23
N ASN A 227 -11.95 20.68 8.91
CA ASN A 227 -11.43 20.57 7.56
C ASN A 227 -11.00 19.14 7.26
N LYS A 228 -11.36 18.64 6.08
CA LYS A 228 -10.82 17.35 5.60
C LYS A 228 -9.42 17.58 5.02
N PRO A 229 -8.41 16.79 5.43
CA PRO A 229 -7.06 16.98 4.93
C PRO A 229 -6.98 16.66 3.43
N ILE A 230 -6.27 17.51 2.69
CA ILE A 230 -5.96 17.26 1.28
C ILE A 230 -4.80 16.27 1.25
N LEU A 231 -5.10 15.00 0.98
CA LEU A 231 -4.09 13.96 0.84
C LEU A 231 -3.18 14.24 -0.36
N MET A 232 -1.89 13.92 -0.25
CA MET A 232 -0.99 13.93 -1.41
C MET A 232 -1.48 12.97 -2.50
N ARG A 233 -1.11 13.22 -3.76
CA ARG A 233 -1.51 12.37 -4.90
C ARG A 233 -1.22 10.88 -4.66
N LYS A 234 -0.04 10.56 -4.11
CA LYS A 234 0.35 9.17 -3.80
C LYS A 234 -0.60 8.50 -2.81
N ASP A 235 -1.04 9.23 -1.79
CA ASP A 235 -1.91 8.72 -0.73
C ASP A 235 -3.36 8.60 -1.21
N ARG A 236 -3.81 9.52 -2.07
CA ARG A 236 -5.09 9.39 -2.78
C ARG A 236 -5.13 8.12 -3.63
N ILE A 237 -4.09 7.88 -4.44
CA ILE A 237 -3.97 6.67 -5.26
C ILE A 237 -3.95 5.40 -4.39
N LYS A 238 -3.20 5.41 -3.28
CA LYS A 238 -3.15 4.29 -2.34
C LYS A 238 -4.54 3.99 -1.74
N LEU A 239 -5.28 5.04 -1.37
CA LEU A 239 -6.62 4.92 -0.82
C LEU A 239 -7.62 4.39 -1.87
N GLU A 240 -7.55 4.89 -3.10
CA GLU A 240 -8.35 4.42 -4.23
C GLU A 240 -8.08 2.94 -4.53
N ARG A 241 -6.80 2.53 -4.57
CA ARG A 241 -6.41 1.12 -4.73
C ARG A 241 -6.98 0.26 -3.62
N LYS A 242 -6.88 0.69 -2.36
CA LYS A 242 -7.45 -0.03 -1.21
C LYS A 242 -8.96 -0.22 -1.38
N LYS A 243 -9.69 0.85 -1.73
CA LYS A 243 -11.14 0.80 -2.00
C LYS A 243 -11.48 -0.11 -3.18
N SER A 244 -10.68 -0.08 -4.25
CA SER A 244 -10.85 -0.96 -5.41
C SER A 244 -10.70 -2.42 -5.02
N ASN A 245 -9.64 -2.76 -4.27
CA ASN A 245 -9.39 -4.12 -3.78
C ASN A 245 -10.51 -4.61 -2.85
N GLU A 246 -11.04 -3.74 -1.99
CA GLU A 246 -12.20 -4.05 -1.15
C GLU A 246 -13.46 -4.31 -1.99
N ARG A 247 -13.74 -3.47 -2.98
CA ARG A 247 -14.86 -3.65 -3.92
C ARG A 247 -14.73 -4.96 -4.71
N GLU A 248 -13.54 -5.31 -5.15
CA GLU A 248 -13.26 -6.54 -5.88
C GLU A 248 -13.50 -7.78 -5.02
N LYS A 249 -13.08 -7.75 -3.74
CA LYS A 249 -13.40 -8.82 -2.77
C LYS A 249 -14.91 -8.99 -2.60
N VAL A 250 -15.66 -7.90 -2.45
CA VAL A 250 -17.14 -7.95 -2.34
C VAL A 250 -17.76 -8.50 -3.63
N LEU A 251 -17.30 -8.04 -4.79
CA LEU A 251 -17.78 -8.50 -6.09
C LEU A 251 -17.56 -10.00 -6.28
N GLN A 252 -16.40 -10.51 -5.84
CA GLN A 252 -16.09 -11.94 -5.91
C GLN A 252 -17.01 -12.77 -5.00
N GLN A 253 -17.31 -12.28 -3.79
CA GLN A 253 -18.29 -12.92 -2.90
C GLN A 253 -19.68 -12.98 -3.53
N ILE A 254 -20.14 -11.89 -4.14
CA ILE A 254 -21.43 -11.82 -4.83
C ILE A 254 -21.47 -12.79 -6.02
N LYS A 255 -20.40 -12.85 -6.84
CA LYS A 255 -20.29 -13.79 -7.96
C LYS A 255 -20.41 -15.24 -7.49
N ASN A 256 -19.73 -15.60 -6.41
CA ASN A 256 -19.79 -16.94 -5.83
C ASN A 256 -21.21 -17.29 -5.35
N LYS A 257 -21.87 -16.37 -4.63
CA LYS A 257 -23.27 -16.55 -4.19
C LYS A 257 -24.22 -16.71 -5.39
N ASN A 258 -24.08 -15.88 -6.42
CA ASN A 258 -24.90 -15.97 -7.63
C ASN A 258 -24.70 -17.28 -8.40
N SER A 259 -23.47 -17.78 -8.49
CA SER A 259 -23.17 -19.10 -9.07
C SER A 259 -23.87 -20.22 -8.29
N HIS A 260 -23.80 -20.17 -6.95
CA HIS A 260 -24.49 -21.11 -6.09
C HIS A 260 -26.02 -21.07 -6.30
N PHE A 261 -26.62 -19.88 -6.31
CA PHE A 261 -28.06 -19.72 -6.53
C PHE A 261 -28.48 -20.20 -7.92
N LYS A 262 -27.70 -19.95 -8.98
CA LYS A 262 -27.99 -20.47 -10.33
C LYS A 262 -28.02 -22.01 -10.34
N LYS A 263 -27.05 -22.67 -9.71
CA LYS A 263 -27.03 -24.13 -9.59
C LYS A 263 -28.24 -24.67 -8.82
N ARG A 264 -28.59 -24.02 -7.70
CA ARG A 264 -29.76 -24.38 -6.89
C ARG A 264 -31.07 -24.20 -7.67
N ASN A 265 -31.22 -23.09 -8.40
CA ASN A 265 -32.39 -22.85 -9.26
C ASN A 265 -32.50 -23.89 -10.38
N LYS A 266 -31.39 -24.31 -11.00
CA LYS A 266 -31.42 -25.38 -12.01
C LYS A 266 -31.94 -26.70 -11.41
N LYS A 267 -31.47 -27.07 -10.21
CA LYS A 267 -31.94 -28.27 -9.49
C LYS A 267 -33.42 -28.19 -9.11
N LEU A 268 -33.87 -27.03 -8.62
CA LEU A 268 -35.27 -26.82 -8.27
C LEU A 268 -36.17 -26.90 -9.49
N LYS A 269 -35.77 -26.32 -10.63
CA LYS A 269 -36.52 -26.44 -11.89
C LYS A 269 -36.61 -27.88 -12.40
N SER A 270 -35.53 -28.67 -12.31
CA SER A 270 -35.58 -30.08 -12.69
C SER A 270 -36.47 -30.90 -11.75
N ALA A 271 -36.44 -30.61 -10.44
CA ALA A 271 -37.30 -31.28 -9.47
C ALA A 271 -38.78 -30.93 -9.70
N LEU A 272 -39.10 -29.66 -9.94
CA LEU A 272 -40.45 -29.23 -10.31
C LEU A 272 -40.97 -29.97 -11.54
N LYS A 273 -40.18 -30.04 -12.61
CA LYS A 273 -40.57 -30.76 -13.84
C LYS A 273 -40.80 -32.25 -13.59
N SER A 274 -39.99 -32.88 -12.74
CA SER A 274 -40.17 -34.28 -12.36
C SER A 274 -41.49 -34.48 -11.61
N ASN A 275 -41.79 -33.61 -10.64
CA ASN A 275 -43.03 -33.68 -9.88
C ASN A 275 -44.25 -33.41 -10.76
N GLU A 276 -44.18 -32.46 -11.69
CA GLU A 276 -45.24 -32.21 -12.69
C GLU A 276 -45.52 -33.46 -13.54
N ASN A 277 -44.47 -34.13 -14.03
CA ASN A 277 -44.63 -35.37 -14.79
C ASN A 277 -45.26 -36.49 -13.95
N GLU A 278 -44.90 -36.59 -12.67
CA GLU A 278 -45.48 -37.60 -11.76
C GLU A 278 -46.96 -37.32 -11.46
N LEU A 279 -47.32 -36.04 -11.30
CA LEU A 279 -48.72 -35.61 -11.16
C LEU A 279 -49.54 -35.97 -12.41
N ILE A 280 -49.04 -35.66 -13.60
CA ILE A 280 -49.69 -36.02 -14.87
C ILE A 280 -49.85 -37.54 -14.99
N ALA A 281 -48.85 -38.32 -14.60
CA ALA A 281 -48.93 -39.79 -14.62
C ALA A 281 -50.04 -40.32 -13.69
N LYS A 282 -50.14 -39.77 -12.47
CA LYS A 282 -51.20 -40.13 -11.52
C LYS A 282 -52.58 -39.71 -12.01
N GLU A 283 -52.69 -38.54 -12.63
CA GLU A 283 -53.95 -38.06 -13.22
C GLU A 283 -54.43 -38.99 -14.34
N ASN A 284 -53.53 -39.41 -15.24
CA ASN A 284 -53.85 -40.39 -16.28
C ASN A 284 -54.27 -41.75 -15.71
N GLU A 285 -53.64 -42.21 -14.63
CA GLU A 285 -54.01 -43.46 -13.95
C GLU A 285 -55.43 -43.37 -13.34
N LEU A 286 -55.77 -42.22 -12.74
CA LEU A 286 -57.10 -41.97 -12.20
C LEU A 286 -58.16 -41.97 -13.31
N ILE A 287 -57.89 -41.29 -14.43
CA ILE A 287 -58.77 -41.27 -15.60
C ILE A 287 -58.97 -42.70 -16.15
N ALA A 288 -57.92 -43.51 -16.20
CA ALA A 288 -58.03 -44.91 -16.64
C ALA A 288 -58.94 -45.74 -15.71
N LYS A 289 -58.78 -45.58 -14.39
CA LYS A 289 -59.65 -46.23 -13.38
C LYS A 289 -61.10 -45.76 -13.48
N GLU A 290 -61.32 -44.47 -13.71
CA GLU A 290 -62.65 -43.90 -13.90
C GLU A 290 -63.35 -44.50 -15.13
N ASN A 291 -62.65 -44.62 -16.25
CA ASN A 291 -63.17 -45.28 -17.45
C ASN A 291 -63.47 -46.78 -17.24
N GLU A 292 -62.62 -47.48 -16.49
CA GLU A 292 -62.87 -48.90 -16.14
C GLU A 292 -64.14 -49.04 -15.29
N LEU A 293 -64.31 -48.15 -14.31
CA LEU A 293 -65.52 -48.13 -13.46
C LEU A 293 -66.76 -47.84 -14.31
N LEU A 294 -66.68 -46.89 -15.23
CA LEU A 294 -67.78 -46.54 -16.14
C LEU A 294 -68.18 -47.73 -17.03
N ASN A 295 -67.20 -48.49 -17.54
CA ASN A 295 -67.46 -49.72 -18.29
C ASN A 295 -68.18 -50.78 -17.45
N LYS A 296 -67.77 -50.97 -16.19
CA LYS A 296 -68.45 -51.89 -15.26
C LYS A 296 -69.89 -51.45 -14.97
N ILE A 297 -70.13 -50.15 -14.81
CA ILE A 297 -71.48 -49.60 -14.64
C ILE A 297 -72.34 -49.94 -15.87
N ASN A 298 -71.85 -49.67 -17.07
CA ASN A 298 -72.57 -50.00 -18.31
C ASN A 298 -72.86 -51.51 -18.46
N GLU A 299 -71.96 -52.36 -17.98
CA GLU A 299 -72.16 -53.82 -17.97
C GLU A 299 -73.25 -54.23 -16.98
N ILE A 300 -73.24 -53.66 -15.77
CA ILE A 300 -74.30 -53.86 -14.77
C ILE A 300 -75.65 -53.44 -15.37
N ASP A 301 -75.74 -52.26 -16.00
CA ASP A 301 -76.96 -51.78 -16.63
C ASP A 301 -77.48 -52.74 -17.71
N ARG A 302 -76.59 -53.31 -18.53
CA ARG A 302 -76.95 -54.37 -19.50
C ARG A 302 -77.45 -55.63 -18.83
N ILE A 303 -76.80 -56.08 -17.76
CA ILE A 303 -77.24 -57.27 -17.00
C ILE A 303 -78.61 -57.02 -16.39
N GLU A 304 -78.86 -55.83 -15.84
CA GLU A 304 -80.16 -55.45 -15.30
C GLU A 304 -81.25 -55.42 -16.38
N GLU A 305 -80.97 -54.86 -17.56
CA GLU A 305 -81.90 -54.92 -18.70
C GLU A 305 -82.20 -56.35 -19.12
N ASN A 306 -81.17 -57.20 -19.24
CA ASN A 306 -81.33 -58.60 -19.60
C ASN A 306 -82.12 -59.37 -18.54
N TYR A 307 -81.86 -59.10 -17.26
CA TYR A 307 -82.61 -59.67 -16.14
C TYR A 307 -84.08 -59.24 -16.17
N LYS A 308 -84.36 -57.95 -16.42
CA LYS A 308 -85.73 -57.45 -16.63
C LYS A 308 -86.39 -58.18 -17.80
N LYS A 309 -85.74 -58.29 -18.96
CA LYS A 309 -86.26 -59.06 -20.12
C LYS A 309 -86.57 -60.52 -19.76
N LEU A 310 -85.69 -61.17 -18.99
CA LEU A 310 -85.87 -62.55 -18.55
C LEU A 310 -87.06 -62.70 -17.59
N LEU A 311 -87.22 -61.80 -16.63
CA LEU A 311 -88.37 -61.73 -15.70
C LEU A 311 -89.72 -61.65 -16.45
N TYR A 312 -89.78 -60.90 -17.55
CA TYR A 312 -90.99 -60.74 -18.36
C TYR A 312 -91.18 -61.83 -19.43
N SER A 313 -90.21 -62.74 -19.61
CA SER A 313 -90.28 -63.81 -20.61
C SER A 313 -91.28 -64.92 -20.27
N LYS A 314 -91.78 -65.62 -21.30
CA LYS A 314 -92.69 -66.77 -21.15
C LYS A 314 -92.05 -67.92 -20.35
N SER A 315 -90.78 -68.24 -20.63
CA SER A 315 -90.02 -69.31 -19.95
C SER A 315 -89.92 -69.11 -18.43
N TRP A 316 -89.66 -67.87 -17.98
CA TRP A 316 -89.62 -67.55 -16.56
C TRP A 316 -91.00 -67.74 -15.88
N ARG A 317 -92.09 -67.38 -16.56
CA ARG A 317 -93.46 -67.60 -16.04
C ARG A 317 -93.79 -69.10 -15.91
N TYR A 318 -93.42 -69.93 -16.89
CA TYR A 318 -93.71 -71.37 -16.88
C TYR A 318 -92.89 -72.18 -15.86
N THR A 319 -91.69 -71.73 -15.50
CA THR A 319 -90.83 -72.42 -14.51
C THR A 319 -91.11 -72.05 -13.04
N ARG A 320 -92.11 -71.19 -12.79
CA ARG A 320 -92.46 -70.70 -11.44
C ARG A 320 -92.73 -71.81 -10.40
N PRO A 321 -93.45 -72.91 -10.70
CA PRO A 321 -93.70 -73.98 -9.73
C PRO A 321 -92.42 -74.71 -9.30
N PHE A 322 -91.53 -75.03 -10.23
CA PHE A 322 -90.25 -75.70 -9.96
C PHE A 322 -89.29 -74.85 -9.12
N ARG A 323 -89.28 -73.53 -9.35
CA ARG A 323 -88.43 -72.60 -8.57
C ARG A 323 -88.90 -72.42 -7.13
N TYR A 324 -90.21 -72.56 -6.88
CA TYR A 324 -90.76 -72.57 -5.52
C TYR A 324 -90.31 -73.82 -4.74
N LEU A 325 -90.38 -74.99 -5.37
CA LEU A 325 -89.87 -76.26 -4.83
C LEU A 325 -88.35 -76.22 -4.53
N LEU A 326 -87.54 -75.68 -5.43
CA LEU A 326 -86.09 -75.56 -5.25
C LEU A 326 -85.68 -74.62 -4.09
N LYS A 327 -86.51 -73.61 -3.78
CA LYS A 327 -86.24 -72.66 -2.70
C LYS A 327 -86.47 -73.28 -1.33
N LEU A 328 -87.43 -74.19 -1.21
CA LEU A 328 -87.71 -75.00 0.00
C LEU A 328 -86.61 -76.01 0.32
N ILE A 329 -85.76 -76.35 -0.66
CA ILE A 329 -84.66 -77.33 -0.50
C ILE A 329 -83.33 -76.64 -0.14
N LYS A 330 -83.20 -75.33 -0.39
CA LYS A 330 -81.98 -74.54 -0.15
C LYS A 330 -82.07 -73.56 1.03
N SER A 331 -83.24 -73.45 1.66
CA SER A 331 -83.43 -72.79 2.97
C SER A 331 -83.16 -73.76 4.10
#